data_AF-A0A1Q8G677-F1
#
_entry.id   AF-A0A1Q8G677-F1
#
_cell.length_a   1.000
_cell.length_b   1.000
_cell.length_c   1.000
_cell.angle_alpha   90.00
_cell.angle_beta   90.00
_cell.angle_gamma   90.00
#
_symmetry.space_group_name_H-M   'P 1'
#
loop_
_entity.id
_entity.type
_entity.pdbx_description
1 polymer ?
#
loop_
_entity_poly.entity_id
_entity_poly.type
_entity_poly.pdbx_seq_one_letter_code
_entity_poly.pdbx_strand_id
1 'polypeptide(L)'
;MTVVPGKDWYKEISGAKSLPTRCPYASVKRCPRYYQSISLHGDIGGTSLNAEEDNQLLNYWSKSDLWPKVEEQATSVFKVDDQVSFISNFCPEVTYQRFGFFCSHLSFYTDSLDRRIAHENLSRRGAEEDDLQWRFESSTEEHFSDCDLYSLIRESGAFVKEKTEPEISPWWREHAAKIAVGSIVALTAAIFKFIFS
;
A
#
# COMPACT_ATOMS: atom_id res chain seq x y z
N MET A 1 2.84 24.68 21.99
CA MET A 1 3.51 23.36 22.05
C MET A 1 3.28 22.74 20.69
N THR A 2 4.35 22.54 19.92
CA THR A 2 4.28 21.88 18.60
C THR A 2 3.96 20.41 18.85
N VAL A 3 3.03 19.82 18.09
CA VAL A 3 2.76 18.39 18.17
C VAL A 3 3.95 17.66 17.55
N VAL A 4 4.56 16.74 18.29
CA VAL A 4 5.61 15.88 17.76
C VAL A 4 4.97 14.53 17.45
N PRO A 5 4.67 14.20 16.18
CA PRO A 5 4.02 12.95 15.77
C PRO A 5 5.01 11.79 15.77
N GLY A 6 5.73 11.64 16.88
CA GLY A 6 6.64 10.54 17.12
C GLY A 6 5.90 9.29 17.62
N LYS A 7 6.70 8.34 18.10
CA LYS A 7 6.19 7.05 18.59
C LYS A 7 5.20 7.19 19.75
N ASP A 8 5.45 8.11 20.67
CA ASP A 8 4.64 8.22 21.88
C ASP A 8 3.32 8.93 21.61
N TRP A 9 3.32 9.99 20.79
CA TRP A 9 2.10 10.59 20.23
C TRP A 9 1.21 9.55 19.54
N TYR A 10 1.80 8.69 18.71
CA TYR A 10 1.07 7.66 18.00
C TYR A 10 0.44 6.62 18.93
N LYS A 11 1.19 6.17 19.95
CA LYS A 11 0.69 5.23 20.98
C LYS A 11 -0.41 5.84 21.83
N GLU A 12 -0.31 7.13 22.18
CA GLU A 12 -1.32 7.83 22.98
C GLU A 12 -2.67 7.83 22.24
N ILE A 13 -2.67 8.18 20.95
CA ILE A 13 -3.86 8.13 20.11
C ILE A 13 -4.40 6.70 20.00
N SER A 14 -3.51 5.72 19.75
CA SER A 14 -3.89 4.30 19.71
C SER A 14 -4.54 3.86 21.03
N GLY A 15 -3.96 4.21 22.17
CA GLY A 15 -4.48 3.88 23.50
C GLY A 15 -5.84 4.51 23.76
N ALA A 16 -6.00 5.80 23.47
CA ALA A 16 -7.26 6.52 23.62
C ALA A 16 -8.39 5.93 22.76
N LYS A 17 -8.06 5.43 21.56
CA LYS A 17 -9.02 4.80 20.64
C LYS A 17 -9.14 3.28 20.82
N SER A 18 -8.43 2.67 21.78
CA SER A 18 -8.34 1.21 21.95
C SER A 18 -7.93 0.47 20.66
N LEU A 19 -6.99 1.05 19.91
CA LEU A 19 -6.47 0.54 18.65
C LEU A 19 -5.06 -0.05 18.82
N PRO A 20 -4.60 -0.89 17.88
CA PRO A 20 -3.21 -1.35 17.84
C PRO A 20 -2.23 -0.19 17.72
N THR A 21 -1.01 -0.34 18.24
CA THR A 21 0.02 0.71 18.24
C THR A 21 0.67 0.97 16.88
N ARG A 22 0.29 0.21 15.84
CA ARG A 22 0.74 0.32 14.44
C ARG A 22 -0.41 -0.08 13.54
N CYS A 23 -0.43 0.45 12.32
CA CYS A 23 -1.46 0.11 11.35
C CYS A 23 -1.39 -1.39 11.01
N PRO A 24 -2.49 -2.15 11.17
CA PRO A 24 -2.51 -3.59 10.87
C PRO A 24 -2.35 -3.88 9.36
N TYR A 25 -2.57 -2.86 8.52
CA TYR A 25 -2.51 -2.94 7.06
C TYR A 25 -1.20 -2.39 6.48
N ALA A 26 -0.21 -2.03 7.31
CA ALA A 26 1.09 -1.49 6.90
C ALA A 26 1.95 -2.53 6.15
N SER A 27 1.58 -2.84 4.91
CA SER A 27 2.27 -3.79 4.04
C SER A 27 1.91 -3.54 2.58
N VAL A 28 2.88 -3.72 1.69
CA VAL A 28 2.72 -3.51 0.25
C VAL A 28 1.62 -4.36 -0.39
N LYS A 29 1.27 -5.53 0.20
CA LYS A 29 0.19 -6.40 -0.30
C LYS A 29 -1.17 -6.17 0.36
N ARG A 30 -1.24 -5.37 1.42
CA ARG A 30 -2.48 -5.13 2.20
C ARG A 30 -3.03 -3.72 2.08
N CYS A 31 -2.20 -2.73 1.73
CA CYS A 31 -2.62 -1.35 1.60
C CYS A 31 -1.99 -0.69 0.35
N PRO A 32 -2.81 -0.13 -0.57
CA PRO A 32 -2.27 0.50 -1.77
C PRO A 32 -1.51 1.79 -1.43
N ARG A 33 -1.93 2.55 -0.41
CA ARG A 33 -1.20 3.73 0.09
C ARG A 33 0.20 3.37 0.61
N TYR A 34 0.31 2.27 1.37
CA TYR A 34 1.61 1.77 1.82
C TYR A 34 2.48 1.38 0.63
N TYR A 35 1.92 0.65 -0.34
CA TYR A 35 2.62 0.31 -1.57
C TYR A 35 3.09 1.55 -2.35
N GLN A 36 2.21 2.50 -2.66
CA GLN A 36 2.57 3.72 -3.40
C GLN A 36 3.65 4.54 -2.68
N SER A 37 3.63 4.57 -1.34
CA SER A 37 4.67 5.24 -0.56
C SER A 37 6.02 4.53 -0.63
N ILE A 38 6.02 3.19 -0.76
CA ILE A 38 7.23 2.40 -0.90
C ILE A 38 7.76 2.44 -2.34
N SER A 39 6.90 2.48 -3.37
CA SER A 39 7.36 2.63 -4.76
C SER A 39 8.05 3.98 -4.98
N LEU A 40 7.58 5.03 -4.31
CA LEU A 40 8.19 6.37 -4.31
C LEU A 40 9.32 6.54 -3.29
N HIS A 41 9.74 5.48 -2.60
CA HIS A 41 10.75 5.58 -1.55
C HIS A 41 12.14 5.98 -2.07
N GLY A 42 12.47 5.57 -3.31
CA GLY A 42 13.69 6.01 -4.01
C GLY A 42 13.73 7.51 -4.26
N ASP A 43 12.58 8.11 -4.56
CA ASP A 43 12.47 9.54 -4.87
C ASP A 43 12.75 10.45 -3.67
N ILE A 44 12.60 9.91 -2.47
CA ILE A 44 12.89 10.59 -1.19
C ILE A 44 14.22 10.15 -0.58
N GLY A 45 15.13 9.66 -1.43
CA GLY A 45 16.50 9.30 -1.07
C GLY A 45 16.62 8.00 -0.27
N GLY A 46 15.63 7.11 -0.36
CA GLY A 46 15.73 5.76 0.16
C GLY A 46 16.02 4.73 -0.94
N THR A 47 15.86 3.45 -0.64
CA THR A 47 16.05 2.37 -1.62
C THR A 47 14.78 2.14 -2.43
N SER A 48 14.90 2.14 -3.76
CA SER A 48 13.79 1.80 -4.65
C SER A 48 13.41 0.33 -4.57
N LEU A 49 12.14 0.03 -4.80
CA LEU A 49 11.71 -1.34 -5.09
C LEU A 49 12.41 -1.87 -6.35
N ASN A 50 12.54 -3.19 -6.43
CA ASN A 50 12.89 -3.84 -7.68
C ASN A 50 11.77 -3.56 -8.71
N ALA A 51 12.14 -3.15 -9.93
CA ALA A 51 11.20 -2.84 -10.99
C ALA A 51 10.20 -3.98 -11.29
N GLU A 52 10.64 -5.24 -11.24
CA GLU A 52 9.75 -6.38 -11.47
C GLU A 52 8.69 -6.51 -10.36
N GLU A 53 9.11 -6.38 -9.09
CA GLU A 53 8.19 -6.42 -7.95
C GLU A 53 7.23 -5.23 -7.95
N ASP A 54 7.73 -4.04 -8.28
CA ASP A 54 6.92 -2.83 -8.39
C ASP A 54 5.84 -2.97 -9.47
N ASN A 55 6.20 -3.45 -10.66
CA ASN A 55 5.25 -3.70 -11.74
C ASN A 55 4.18 -4.74 -11.35
N GLN A 56 4.56 -5.79 -10.64
CA GLN A 56 3.60 -6.79 -10.14
C GLN A 56 2.61 -6.19 -9.14
N LEU A 57 3.10 -5.39 -8.20
CA LEU A 57 2.28 -4.70 -7.20
C LEU A 57 1.37 -3.64 -7.84
N LEU A 58 1.86 -2.90 -8.85
CA LEU A 58 1.06 -1.96 -9.63
C LEU A 58 -0.10 -2.66 -10.33
N ASN A 59 0.18 -3.77 -11.02
CA ASN A 59 -0.83 -4.56 -11.72
C ASN A 59 -1.84 -5.21 -10.76
N TYR A 60 -1.39 -5.58 -9.56
CA TYR A 60 -2.26 -6.08 -8.49
C TYR A 60 -3.21 -4.99 -7.99
N TRP A 61 -2.68 -3.81 -7.64
CA TRP A 61 -3.47 -2.75 -7.02
C TRP A 61 -4.29 -1.93 -8.00
N SER A 62 -3.81 -1.66 -9.21
CA SER A 62 -4.54 -0.85 -10.22
C SER A 62 -5.92 -1.38 -10.59
N LYS A 63 -6.17 -2.67 -10.34
CA LYS A 63 -7.47 -3.34 -10.53
C LYS A 63 -8.41 -3.23 -9.34
N SER A 64 -7.93 -2.72 -8.21
CA SER A 64 -8.70 -2.57 -6.98
C SER A 64 -9.55 -1.30 -7.00
N ASP A 65 -10.70 -1.35 -6.33
CA ASP A 65 -11.52 -0.16 -6.04
C ASP A 65 -10.85 0.79 -5.05
N LEU A 66 -9.85 0.31 -4.29
CA LEU A 66 -9.03 1.12 -3.38
C LEU A 66 -7.91 1.87 -4.10
N TRP A 67 -7.71 1.65 -5.40
CA TRP A 67 -6.72 2.39 -6.17
C TRP A 67 -7.20 3.82 -6.45
N PRO A 68 -6.36 4.84 -6.24
CA PRO A 68 -6.70 6.23 -6.54
C PRO A 68 -7.22 6.38 -7.97
N LYS A 69 -8.33 7.10 -8.13
CA LYS A 69 -8.91 7.38 -9.45
C LYS A 69 -8.45 8.72 -10.03
N VAL A 70 -7.95 9.61 -9.18
CA VAL A 70 -7.45 10.94 -9.52
C VAL A 70 -6.13 11.20 -8.79
N GLU A 71 -5.34 12.15 -9.30
CA GLU A 71 -3.99 12.44 -8.79
C GLU A 71 -4.01 13.04 -7.38
N GLU A 72 -5.05 13.81 -7.04
CA GLU A 72 -5.21 14.42 -5.72
C GLU A 72 -5.33 13.38 -4.60
N GLN A 73 -5.81 12.18 -4.94
CA GLN A 73 -5.88 11.04 -4.00
C GLN A 73 -4.60 10.21 -4.00
N ALA A 74 -3.77 10.31 -5.04
CA ALA A 74 -2.58 9.49 -5.18
C ALA A 74 -1.48 9.96 -4.22
N THR A 75 -0.66 9.02 -3.77
CA THR A 75 0.60 9.34 -3.11
C THR A 75 1.54 9.99 -4.11
N SER A 76 2.20 11.09 -3.74
CA SER A 76 3.03 11.85 -4.66
C SER A 76 4.27 12.45 -4.01
N VAL A 77 5.31 12.62 -4.83
CA VAL A 77 6.52 13.37 -4.50
C VAL A 77 6.65 14.49 -5.52
N PHE A 78 6.77 15.72 -5.04
CA PHE A 78 7.04 16.88 -5.88
C PHE A 78 8.50 17.30 -5.72
N LYS A 79 9.18 17.54 -6.83
CA LYS A 79 10.59 17.94 -6.86
C LYS A 79 10.77 19.27 -7.60
N VAL A 80 11.70 20.08 -7.12
CA VAL A 80 12.19 21.30 -7.77
C VAL A 80 13.69 21.14 -7.93
N ASP A 81 14.20 21.28 -9.16
CA ASP A 81 15.63 21.09 -9.49
C ASP A 81 16.23 19.79 -8.90
N ASP A 82 15.53 18.67 -9.12
CA ASP A 82 15.83 17.32 -8.60
C ASP A 82 15.82 17.17 -7.07
N GLN A 83 15.54 18.23 -6.32
CA GLN A 83 15.38 18.19 -4.87
C GLN A 83 13.91 17.98 -4.49
N VAL A 84 13.65 17.12 -3.51
CA VAL A 84 12.29 16.93 -2.99
C VAL A 84 11.83 18.21 -2.31
N SER A 85 10.75 18.79 -2.83
CA SER A 85 10.10 19.97 -2.27
C SER A 85 9.00 19.55 -1.31
N PHE A 86 8.13 18.62 -1.68
CA PHE A 86 7.16 18.05 -0.73
C PHE A 86 6.75 16.64 -1.11
N ILE A 87 6.18 15.94 -0.12
CA ILE A 87 5.47 14.68 -0.31
C ILE A 87 4.03 14.83 0.12
N SER A 88 3.10 14.16 -0.55
CA SER A 88 1.68 14.23 -0.22
C SER A 88 1.03 12.85 -0.23
N ASN A 89 0.00 12.71 0.58
CA ASN A 89 -0.75 11.48 0.79
C ASN A 89 0.16 10.27 1.00
N PHE A 90 1.24 10.42 1.77
CA PHE A 90 2.13 9.31 2.13
C PHE A 90 1.52 8.50 3.27
N CYS A 91 1.82 7.19 3.29
CA CYS A 91 1.46 6.35 4.42
C CYS A 91 2.27 6.79 5.66
N PRO A 92 1.62 7.15 6.79
CA PRO A 92 2.33 7.65 7.96
C PRO A 92 3.32 6.63 8.54
N GLU A 93 3.07 5.33 8.32
CA GLU A 93 3.97 4.25 8.70
C GLU A 93 5.30 4.27 7.91
N VAL A 94 5.23 4.61 6.62
CA VAL A 94 6.41 4.71 5.75
C VAL A 94 7.16 6.01 6.04
N THR A 95 6.44 7.12 6.24
CA THR A 95 7.03 8.39 6.67
C THR A 95 7.76 8.25 8.00
N TYR A 96 7.20 7.51 8.96
CA TYR A 96 7.85 7.24 10.24
C TYR A 96 9.13 6.42 10.07
N GLN A 97 9.11 5.37 9.24
CA GLN A 97 10.30 4.58 8.95
C GLN A 97 11.42 5.41 8.32
N ARG A 98 11.08 6.37 7.44
CA ARG A 98 12.06 7.18 6.71
C ARG A 98 12.56 8.39 7.49
N PHE A 99 11.66 9.09 8.18
CA PHE A 99 11.93 10.40 8.77
C PHE A 99 11.80 10.43 10.29
N GLY A 100 11.19 9.41 10.92
CA GLY A 100 10.96 9.34 12.36
C GLY A 100 9.63 9.94 12.83
N PHE A 101 8.77 10.36 11.89
CA PHE A 101 7.53 11.07 12.17
C PHE A 101 6.34 10.48 11.40
N PHE A 102 5.19 10.34 12.06
CA PHE A 102 3.95 9.87 11.46
C PHE A 102 3.20 11.02 10.78
N CYS A 103 3.53 11.28 9.52
CA CYS A 103 2.91 12.33 8.72
C CYS A 103 2.46 11.80 7.35
N SER A 104 1.36 12.33 6.83
CA SER A 104 0.92 12.09 5.44
C SER A 104 1.42 13.15 4.46
N HIS A 105 1.81 14.32 4.96
CA HIS A 105 2.43 15.40 4.20
C HIS A 105 3.67 15.94 4.92
N LEU A 106 4.72 16.21 4.15
CA LEU A 106 5.91 16.94 4.59
C LEU A 106 6.33 17.90 3.48
N SER A 107 6.49 19.18 3.80
CA SER A 107 7.12 20.17 2.93
C SER A 107 8.54 20.44 3.42
N PHE A 108 9.51 20.41 2.52
CA PHE A 108 10.92 20.68 2.78
C PHE A 108 11.22 22.14 2.46
N TYR A 109 12.18 22.71 3.20
CA TYR A 109 12.74 24.01 2.84
C TYR A 109 13.37 23.94 1.45
N THR A 110 12.80 24.67 0.50
CA THR A 110 13.26 24.72 -0.89
C THR A 110 14.47 25.64 -1.07
N ASP A 111 14.68 26.59 -0.16
CA ASP A 111 15.85 27.46 -0.15
C ASP A 111 16.55 27.56 1.22
N SER A 112 17.82 27.99 1.17
CA SER A 112 18.67 28.11 2.36
C SER A 112 18.33 29.31 3.26
N LEU A 113 17.67 30.33 2.71
CA LEU A 113 17.28 31.53 3.43
C LEU A 113 16.07 31.26 4.32
N ASP A 114 15.04 30.62 3.79
CA ASP A 114 13.83 30.20 4.49
C ASP A 114 14.18 29.25 5.65
N ARG A 115 15.04 28.26 5.38
CA ARG A 115 15.55 27.37 6.43
C ARG A 115 16.27 28.14 7.53
N ARG A 116 17.14 29.09 7.17
CA ARG A 116 17.90 29.89 8.14
C ARG A 116 16.97 30.75 8.99
N ILE A 117 16.02 31.46 8.36
CA ILE A 117 15.05 32.30 9.06
C ILE A 117 14.19 31.45 10.00
N ALA A 118 13.74 30.28 9.55
CA ALA A 118 12.99 29.36 10.40
C ALA A 118 13.84 28.93 11.61
N HIS A 119 15.06 28.44 11.39
CA HIS A 119 15.95 27.95 12.45
C HIS A 119 16.35 29.04 13.46
N GLU A 120 16.57 30.27 13.02
CA GLU A 120 16.79 31.42 13.90
C GLU A 120 15.56 31.69 14.77
N ASN A 121 14.36 31.62 14.20
CA ASN A 121 13.11 31.76 14.95
C ASN A 121 12.88 30.63 15.94
N LEU A 122 13.16 29.37 15.56
CA LEU A 122 13.09 28.21 16.44
C LEU A 122 14.03 28.35 17.65
N SER A 123 15.28 28.76 17.38
CA SER A 123 16.29 29.01 18.42
C SER A 123 15.83 30.12 19.37
N ARG A 124 15.32 31.24 18.83
CA ARG A 124 14.86 32.39 19.61
C ARG A 124 13.66 32.05 20.51
N ARG A 125 12.79 31.13 20.08
CA ARG A 125 11.63 30.69 20.88
C ARG A 125 11.93 29.51 21.80
N GLY A 126 13.17 29.01 21.81
CA GLY A 126 13.55 27.82 22.60
C GLY A 126 12.75 26.58 22.19
N ALA A 127 12.55 26.37 20.89
CA ALA A 127 11.89 25.17 20.41
C ALA A 127 12.69 23.91 20.79
N GLU A 128 11.98 22.85 21.15
CA GLU A 128 12.57 21.55 21.46
C GLU A 128 13.31 20.97 20.24
N GLU A 129 14.29 20.11 20.48
CA GLU A 129 15.11 19.51 19.40
C GLU A 129 14.31 18.63 18.44
N ASP A 130 13.17 18.09 18.90
CA ASP A 130 12.29 17.23 18.13
C ASP A 130 11.17 17.98 17.39
N ASP A 131 11.17 19.33 17.44
CA ASP A 131 10.25 20.14 16.65
C ASP A 131 10.48 19.88 15.15
N LEU A 132 9.43 19.44 14.47
CA LEU A 132 9.44 19.12 13.04
C LEU A 132 9.99 20.26 12.17
N GLN A 133 9.80 21.51 12.61
CA GLN A 133 10.26 22.70 11.89
C GLN A 133 11.79 22.78 11.78
N TRP A 134 12.54 22.02 12.58
CA TRP A 134 13.98 21.89 12.35
C TRP A 134 14.31 21.21 11.02
N ARG A 135 13.37 20.44 10.46
CA ARG A 135 13.59 19.63 9.25
C ARG A 135 12.65 19.96 8.10
N PHE A 136 11.42 20.38 8.41
CA PHE A 136 10.35 20.55 7.45
C PHE A 136 9.72 21.93 7.61
N GLU A 137 9.39 22.59 6.51
CA GLU A 137 8.69 23.87 6.53
C GLU A 137 7.26 23.73 7.07
N SER A 138 6.59 22.66 6.66
CA SER A 138 5.25 22.30 7.11
C SER A 138 5.06 20.80 7.09
N SER A 139 4.06 20.33 7.84
CA SER A 139 3.73 18.93 7.99
C SER A 139 2.25 18.75 8.29
N THR A 140 1.71 17.61 7.90
CA THR A 140 0.40 17.14 8.34
C THR A 140 0.60 15.82 9.08
N GLU A 141 0.45 15.85 10.40
CA GLU A 141 0.51 14.67 11.25
C GLU A 141 -0.66 13.73 10.96
N GLU A 142 -0.42 12.42 10.92
CA GLU A 142 -1.49 11.47 10.63
C GLU A 142 -1.31 10.17 11.42
N HIS A 143 -2.32 9.85 12.23
CA HIS A 143 -2.45 8.52 12.82
C HIS A 143 -3.20 7.61 11.83
N PHE A 144 -2.81 6.33 11.72
CA PHE A 144 -3.40 5.43 10.72
C PHE A 144 -4.93 5.31 10.77
N SER A 145 -5.54 5.51 11.94
CA SER A 145 -7.00 5.47 12.07
C SER A 145 -7.71 6.58 11.31
N ASP A 146 -6.99 7.66 11.02
CA ASP A 146 -7.50 8.88 10.42
C ASP A 146 -7.17 8.93 8.91
N CYS A 147 -6.42 7.95 8.40
CA CYS A 147 -6.20 7.73 6.98
C CYS A 147 -7.51 7.31 6.29
N ASP A 148 -7.81 7.96 5.17
CA ASP A 148 -8.98 7.73 4.30
C ASP A 148 -9.18 6.27 3.89
N LEU A 149 -8.09 5.54 3.65
CA LEU A 149 -8.15 4.13 3.25
C LEU A 149 -8.33 3.16 4.42
N TYR A 150 -8.08 3.58 5.67
CA TYR A 150 -8.10 2.67 6.80
C TYR A 150 -9.50 2.06 7.04
N SER A 151 -10.53 2.90 7.06
CA SER A 151 -11.92 2.46 7.21
C SER A 151 -12.33 1.55 6.06
N LEU A 152 -11.99 1.93 4.82
CA LEU A 152 -12.29 1.16 3.62
C LEU A 152 -11.64 -0.23 3.63
N ILE A 153 -10.36 -0.32 4.01
CA ILE A 153 -9.64 -1.61 4.10
C ILE A 153 -10.24 -2.47 5.22
N ARG A 154 -10.55 -1.85 6.36
CA ARG A 154 -11.15 -2.53 7.51
C ARG A 154 -12.51 -3.15 7.18
N GLU A 155 -13.34 -2.43 6.44
CA GLU A 155 -14.71 -2.86 6.08
C GLU A 155 -14.73 -3.83 4.89
N SER A 156 -13.89 -3.59 3.89
CA SER A 156 -13.80 -4.47 2.72
C SER A 156 -13.12 -5.82 3.01
N GLY A 157 -12.44 -5.95 4.15
CA GLY A 157 -11.58 -7.09 4.45
C GLY A 157 -10.46 -7.24 3.42
N ALA A 158 -9.98 -6.12 2.85
CA ALA A 158 -9.32 -6.03 1.55
C ALA A 158 -8.28 -7.12 1.26
N PHE A 159 -8.73 -8.16 0.57
CA PHE A 159 -7.92 -8.93 -0.36
C PHE A 159 -8.49 -8.62 -1.74
N VAL A 160 -7.64 -8.33 -2.72
CA VAL A 160 -8.08 -8.38 -4.12
C VAL A 160 -8.68 -9.77 -4.28
N LYS A 161 -9.97 -9.86 -4.60
CA LYS A 161 -10.55 -11.12 -5.05
C LYS A 161 -9.75 -11.50 -6.27
N GLU A 162 -8.84 -12.45 -6.10
CA GLU A 162 -8.22 -13.15 -7.21
C GLU A 162 -9.41 -13.57 -8.07
N LYS A 163 -9.50 -13.07 -9.32
CA LYS A 163 -10.40 -13.71 -10.26
C LYS A 163 -9.89 -15.14 -10.27
N THR A 164 -10.67 -16.07 -9.72
CA THR A 164 -10.50 -17.49 -10.03
C THR A 164 -10.41 -17.53 -11.53
N GLU A 165 -9.19 -17.74 -12.02
CA GLU A 165 -8.95 -18.15 -13.38
C GLU A 165 -9.96 -19.28 -13.62
N PRO A 166 -10.78 -19.21 -14.68
CA PRO A 166 -11.83 -20.21 -14.88
C PRO A 166 -11.14 -21.56 -14.77
N GLU A 167 -11.55 -22.33 -13.76
CA GLU A 167 -10.94 -23.62 -13.42
C GLU A 167 -10.76 -24.35 -14.74
N ILE A 168 -9.51 -24.44 -15.21
CA ILE A 168 -9.23 -25.07 -16.48
C ILE A 168 -9.58 -26.52 -16.25
N SER A 169 -10.82 -26.86 -16.62
CA SER A 169 -11.30 -28.22 -16.71
C SER A 169 -10.21 -28.99 -17.42
N PRO A 170 -9.54 -29.94 -16.74
CA PRO A 170 -8.40 -30.60 -17.34
C PRO A 170 -8.80 -31.18 -18.70
N TRP A 171 -7.98 -30.97 -19.72
CA TRP A 171 -8.23 -31.39 -21.11
C TRP A 171 -8.68 -32.86 -21.24
N TRP A 172 -8.34 -33.70 -20.26
CA TRP A 172 -8.72 -35.10 -20.20
C TRP A 172 -10.21 -35.34 -19.90
N ARG A 173 -10.96 -34.39 -19.31
CA ARG A 173 -12.40 -34.59 -19.02
C ARG A 173 -13.24 -34.75 -20.29
N GLU A 174 -12.90 -34.02 -21.35
CA GLU A 174 -13.58 -34.13 -22.65
C GLU A 174 -13.26 -35.43 -23.38
N HIS A 175 -12.09 -36.02 -23.09
CA HIS A 175 -11.64 -37.29 -23.69
C HIS A 175 -12.08 -38.51 -22.86
N ALA A 176 -12.18 -38.37 -21.54
CA ALA A 176 -12.65 -39.43 -20.63
C ALA A 176 -14.09 -39.86 -20.95
N ALA A 177 -14.97 -38.91 -21.27
CA ALA A 177 -16.35 -39.21 -21.68
C ALA A 177 -16.40 -40.04 -22.97
N LYS A 178 -15.54 -39.75 -23.95
CA LYS A 178 -15.45 -40.48 -25.22
C LYS A 178 -14.93 -41.92 -25.01
N ILE A 179 -13.92 -42.08 -24.16
CA ILE A 179 -13.32 -43.39 -23.85
C ILE A 179 -14.31 -44.28 -23.06
N ALA A 180 -15.05 -43.70 -22.10
CA ALA A 180 -16.05 -44.42 -21.32
C ALA A 180 -17.20 -44.93 -22.18
N VAL A 181 -17.73 -44.09 -23.08
CA VAL A 181 -18.82 -44.49 -24.02
C VAL A 181 -18.34 -45.59 -24.97
N GLY A 182 -17.15 -45.47 -25.54
CA GLY A 182 -16.59 -46.49 -26.43
C GLY A 182 -16.45 -47.85 -25.75
N SER A 183 -16.02 -47.87 -24.48
CA SER A 183 -15.86 -49.10 -23.69
C SER A 183 -17.20 -49.77 -23.37
N ILE A 184 -18.23 -48.97 -23.05
CA ILE A 184 -19.58 -49.48 -22.75
C ILE A 184 -20.25 -50.06 -24.01
N VAL A 185 -20.11 -49.41 -25.16
CA VAL A 185 -20.66 -49.92 -26.43
C VAL A 185 -19.97 -51.22 -26.86
N ALA A 186 -18.65 -51.32 -26.70
CA ALA A 186 -17.92 -52.54 -27.01
C ALA A 186 -18.33 -53.71 -26.11
N LEU A 187 -18.49 -53.47 -24.80
CA LEU A 187 -18.93 -54.49 -23.84
C LEU A 187 -20.37 -54.94 -24.08
N THR A 188 -21.29 -54.01 -24.36
CA THR A 188 -22.68 -54.36 -24.67
C THR A 188 -22.80 -55.13 -25.98
N ALA A 189 -22.06 -54.75 -27.03
CA ALA A 189 -22.02 -55.50 -28.27
C ALA A 189 -21.43 -56.91 -28.10
N ALA A 190 -20.36 -57.06 -27.30
CA ALA A 190 -19.77 -58.37 -27.01
C ALA A 190 -20.72 -59.27 -26.22
N ILE A 191 -21.40 -58.73 -25.19
CA ILE A 191 -22.40 -59.47 -24.40
C ILE A 191 -23.58 -59.87 -25.27
N PHE A 192 -24.09 -58.97 -26.12
CA PHE A 192 -25.20 -59.26 -27.02
C PHE A 192 -24.84 -60.38 -28.02
N LYS A 193 -23.62 -60.34 -28.56
CA LYS A 193 -23.13 -61.36 -29.49
C LYS A 193 -22.89 -62.71 -28.81
N PHE A 194 -22.58 -62.73 -27.52
CA PHE A 194 -22.41 -63.95 -26.73
C PHE A 194 -23.75 -64.58 -26.29
N ILE A 195 -24.80 -63.77 -26.07
CA ILE A 195 -26.13 -64.25 -25.65
C ILE A 195 -26.95 -64.78 -26.85
N PHE A 196 -26.74 -64.22 -28.04
CA PHE A 196 -27.51 -64.56 -29.26
C PHE A 196 -26.74 -65.41 -30.28
N SER A 197 -25.63 -66.04 -29.87
CA SER A 197 -24.90 -67.07 -30.64
C SER A 197 -25.04 -68.43 -29.97
#